data_AF-A0A3B8QC37-F1
#
_entry.id   AF-A0A3B8QC37-F1
#
_cell.length_a   1.000
_cell.length_b   1.000
_cell.length_c   1.000
_cell.angle_alpha   90.00
_cell.angle_beta   90.00
_cell.angle_gamma   90.00
#
_symmetry.space_group_name_H-M   'P 1'
#
loop_
_entity.id
_entity.type
_entity.pdbx_description
1 polymer ?
#
loop_
_entity_poly.entity_id
_entity_poly.type
_entity_poly.pdbx_seq_one_letter_code
_entity_poly.pdbx_strand_id
1 'polypeptide(L)'
;ALVSVFFTILYIQVQAQGLGYIISVASGDRISFEVGTFFLVLVAGGYLVAGGLRAVYWTDVVQGVWMYVAVWAGALVLSFRLFGGPLELWARVRAERPDLLSLPGPEGYFTPGIWIGMTVALSFGIILQPHIMIRYYSAVSGRTIKWLGATTPIFLMTLYIPAALVGMGGAIVLPDLAVPDQIFPELLVRYAPAWLTGLILAGATAAAMSTLDSILHANMTVLTRDVYQRYIAPDREPGHYVWVGRGIVLGLLVIAYVLSVRTFGFLVTLVTLSGAGALQLLPGTLGVCYPTRRPFTKSGVLAGIGVGLTVLYLTLVTFPHALGIHGAIWSIAANFAVCIIVSLFTKAPSEETIGRIHGAVEDYVYGSGEEGLEEALRS
;
A
#
# COMPACT_ATOMS: atom_id res chain seq x y z
N ALA A 1 -15.35 -3.33 -2.89
CA ALA A 1 -14.86 -4.72 -2.93
C ALA A 1 -14.01 -4.98 -4.18
N LEU A 2 -14.60 -5.21 -5.37
CA LEU A 2 -13.85 -5.68 -6.57
C LEU A 2 -12.66 -4.80 -6.97
N VAL A 3 -12.87 -3.49 -7.16
CA VAL A 3 -11.79 -2.54 -7.51
C VAL A 3 -10.67 -2.56 -6.47
N SER A 4 -11.06 -2.48 -5.20
CA SER A 4 -10.13 -2.47 -4.06
C SER A 4 -9.25 -3.72 -4.03
N VAL A 5 -9.86 -4.91 -4.15
CA VAL A 5 -9.16 -6.20 -4.18
C VAL A 5 -8.26 -6.33 -5.41
N PHE A 6 -8.73 -5.90 -6.57
CA PHE A 6 -7.95 -5.98 -7.81
C PHE A 6 -6.63 -5.20 -7.69
N PHE A 7 -6.68 -3.96 -7.19
CA PHE A 7 -5.47 -3.15 -7.07
C PHE A 7 -4.56 -3.60 -5.94
N THR A 8 -5.10 -4.12 -4.84
CA THR A 8 -4.27 -4.67 -3.76
C THR A 8 -3.54 -5.97 -4.15
N ILE A 9 -3.99 -6.70 -5.19
CA ILE A 9 -3.23 -7.83 -5.76
C ILE A 9 -1.87 -7.38 -6.31
N LEU A 10 -1.81 -6.21 -6.95
CA LEU A 10 -0.55 -5.65 -7.43
C LEU A 10 0.39 -5.33 -6.26
N TYR A 11 -0.16 -4.90 -5.13
CA TYR A 11 0.64 -4.66 -3.93
C TYR A 11 1.11 -5.99 -3.31
N ILE A 12 0.28 -7.03 -3.28
CA ILE A 12 0.68 -8.38 -2.89
C ILE A 12 1.87 -8.88 -3.75
N GLN A 13 1.83 -8.65 -5.08
CA GLN A 13 2.94 -8.96 -5.98
C GLN A 13 4.23 -8.25 -5.55
N VAL A 14 4.18 -6.95 -5.26
CA VAL A 14 5.34 -6.18 -4.81
C VAL A 14 5.99 -6.79 -3.58
N GLN A 15 5.17 -7.17 -2.58
CA GLN A 15 5.70 -7.78 -1.37
C GLN A 15 6.37 -9.12 -1.66
N ALA A 16 5.77 -9.94 -2.53
CA ALA A 16 6.35 -11.22 -2.95
C ALA A 16 7.69 -11.05 -3.71
N GLN A 17 7.81 -10.01 -4.56
CA GLN A 17 9.07 -9.69 -5.25
C GLN A 17 10.15 -9.22 -4.27
N GLY A 18 9.79 -8.33 -3.33
CA GLY A 18 10.72 -7.88 -2.29
C GLY A 18 11.28 -9.05 -1.47
N LEU A 19 10.43 -10.01 -1.08
CA LEU A 19 10.85 -11.23 -0.39
C LEU A 19 11.84 -12.05 -1.23
N GLY A 20 11.56 -12.22 -2.53
CA GLY A 20 12.45 -12.94 -3.46
C GLY A 20 13.81 -12.30 -3.61
N TYR A 21 13.86 -10.97 -3.79
CA TYR A 21 15.12 -10.24 -3.92
C TYR A 21 15.97 -10.30 -2.65
N ILE A 22 15.35 -10.20 -1.48
CA ILE A 22 16.08 -10.27 -0.20
C ILE A 22 16.79 -11.61 -0.08
N ILE A 23 16.09 -12.73 -0.31
CA ILE A 23 16.65 -14.06 -0.09
C ILE A 23 17.63 -14.47 -1.20
N SER A 24 17.38 -14.09 -2.46
CA SER A 24 18.31 -14.41 -3.56
C SER A 24 19.65 -13.73 -3.33
N VAL A 25 19.64 -12.43 -3.06
CA VAL A 25 20.85 -11.64 -2.81
C VAL A 25 21.52 -12.06 -1.50
N ALA A 26 20.77 -12.26 -0.41
CA ALA A 26 21.33 -12.73 0.87
C ALA A 26 22.07 -14.07 0.74
N SER A 27 21.58 -14.96 -0.14
CA SER A 27 22.17 -16.27 -0.36
C SER A 27 23.41 -16.24 -1.27
N GLY A 28 23.67 -15.11 -1.94
CA GLY A 28 24.64 -15.00 -3.03
C GLY A 28 24.21 -15.83 -4.24
N ASP A 29 22.94 -15.71 -4.63
CA ASP A 29 22.28 -16.42 -5.75
C ASP A 29 22.28 -17.97 -5.64
N ARG A 30 22.56 -18.51 -4.45
CA ARG A 30 22.41 -19.96 -4.18
C ARG A 30 20.95 -20.40 -4.13
N ILE A 31 20.07 -19.52 -3.68
CA ILE A 31 18.62 -19.68 -3.72
C ILE A 31 18.10 -18.80 -4.84
N SER A 32 17.49 -19.40 -5.87
CA SER A 32 16.93 -18.62 -6.96
C SER A 32 15.79 -17.73 -6.46
N PHE A 33 15.55 -16.63 -7.15
CA PHE A 33 14.45 -15.71 -6.85
C PHE A 33 13.11 -16.44 -6.73
N GLU A 34 12.80 -17.35 -7.64
CA GLU A 34 11.55 -18.10 -7.68
C GLU A 34 11.39 -19.02 -6.47
N VAL A 35 12.45 -19.76 -6.11
CA VAL A 35 12.43 -20.66 -4.94
C VAL A 35 12.31 -19.86 -3.66
N GLY A 36 13.04 -18.75 -3.58
CA GLY A 36 13.02 -17.82 -2.46
C GLY A 36 11.65 -17.20 -2.23
N THR A 37 11.03 -16.64 -3.27
CA THR A 37 9.70 -16.08 -3.21
C THR A 37 8.67 -17.14 -2.83
N PHE A 38 8.71 -18.32 -3.46
CA PHE A 38 7.78 -19.41 -3.14
C PHE A 38 7.82 -19.76 -1.65
N PHE A 39 9.02 -19.96 -1.10
CA PHE A 39 9.19 -20.34 0.29
C PHE A 39 8.68 -19.25 1.24
N LEU A 40 9.06 -17.98 1.03
CA LEU A 40 8.66 -16.90 1.94
C LEU A 40 7.17 -16.54 1.85
N VAL A 41 6.57 -16.63 0.65
CA VAL A 41 5.12 -16.48 0.46
C VAL A 41 4.37 -17.63 1.15
N LEU A 42 4.90 -18.86 1.09
CA LEU A 42 4.32 -19.99 1.80
C LEU A 42 4.40 -19.82 3.32
N VAL A 43 5.52 -19.32 3.84
CA VAL A 43 5.67 -19.01 5.27
C VAL A 43 4.67 -17.93 5.70
N ALA A 44 4.56 -16.83 4.95
CA ALA A 44 3.59 -15.76 5.19
C ALA A 44 2.14 -16.29 5.23
N GLY A 45 1.77 -17.08 4.21
CA GLY A 45 0.46 -17.72 4.16
C GLY A 45 0.18 -18.69 5.31
N GLY A 46 1.20 -19.46 5.71
CA GLY A 46 1.06 -20.52 6.72
C GLY A 46 0.61 -20.00 8.07
N TYR A 47 1.26 -18.96 8.61
CA TYR A 47 0.83 -18.42 9.90
C TYR A 47 -0.40 -17.50 9.77
N LEU A 48 -0.68 -16.89 8.61
CA LEU A 48 -1.94 -16.16 8.42
C LEU A 48 -3.14 -17.11 8.54
N VAL A 49 -3.05 -18.28 7.91
CA VAL A 49 -4.10 -19.33 7.97
C VAL A 49 -4.25 -19.92 9.39
N ALA A 50 -3.16 -19.93 10.17
CA ALA A 50 -3.11 -20.51 11.51
C ALA A 50 -3.41 -19.52 12.66
N GLY A 51 -3.02 -18.26 12.55
CA GLY A 51 -2.88 -17.34 13.69
C GLY A 51 -4.11 -16.51 14.05
N GLY A 52 -5.02 -16.26 13.10
CA GLY A 52 -6.15 -15.35 13.31
C GLY A 52 -5.73 -13.90 13.63
N LEU A 53 -6.71 -12.98 13.65
CA LEU A 53 -6.46 -11.53 13.76
C LEU A 53 -5.60 -11.11 14.96
N ARG A 54 -5.80 -11.75 16.13
CA ARG A 54 -5.11 -11.37 17.37
C ARG A 54 -3.62 -11.73 17.38
N ALA A 55 -3.24 -12.86 16.78
CA ALA A 55 -1.82 -13.22 16.67
C ALA A 55 -1.11 -12.30 15.67
N VAL A 56 -1.78 -11.96 14.57
CA VAL A 56 -1.25 -11.07 13.52
C VAL A 56 -0.91 -9.69 14.08
N TYR A 57 -1.72 -9.14 15.00
CA TYR A 57 -1.39 -7.83 15.61
C TYR A 57 -0.08 -7.83 16.39
N TRP A 58 0.19 -8.87 17.17
CA TRP A 58 1.43 -8.93 17.95
C TRP A 58 2.65 -9.18 17.08
N THR A 59 2.52 -10.02 16.04
CA THR A 59 3.60 -10.21 15.06
C THR A 59 3.89 -8.92 14.33
N ASP A 60 2.87 -8.17 13.91
CA ASP A 60 3.03 -6.88 13.24
C ASP A 60 3.77 -5.85 14.10
N VAL A 61 3.49 -5.78 15.40
CA VAL A 61 4.19 -4.84 16.31
C VAL A 61 5.66 -5.21 16.42
N VAL A 62 5.98 -6.49 16.67
CA VAL A 62 7.37 -6.95 16.79
C VAL A 62 8.13 -6.77 15.48
N GLN A 63 7.52 -7.16 14.36
CA GLN A 63 8.09 -7.01 13.02
C GLN A 63 8.27 -5.54 12.65
N GLY A 64 7.33 -4.67 12.99
CA GLY A 64 7.40 -3.24 12.72
C GLY A 64 8.51 -2.54 13.51
N VAL A 65 8.66 -2.86 14.80
CA VAL A 65 9.78 -2.35 15.61
C VAL A 65 11.12 -2.84 15.07
N TRP A 66 11.21 -4.14 14.76
CA TRP A 66 12.43 -4.73 14.23
C TRP A 66 12.81 -4.15 12.86
N MET A 67 11.84 -4.03 11.94
CA MET A 67 12.01 -3.35 10.65
C MET A 67 12.60 -1.95 10.83
N TYR A 68 12.02 -1.16 11.73
CA TYR A 68 12.44 0.22 11.95
C TYR A 68 13.90 0.30 12.41
N VAL A 69 14.27 -0.51 13.40
CA VAL A 69 15.64 -0.58 13.91
C VAL A 69 16.61 -1.09 12.83
N ALA A 70 16.23 -2.16 12.12
CA ALA A 70 17.04 -2.79 11.08
C ALA A 70 17.39 -1.82 9.94
N VAL A 71 16.41 -1.10 9.40
CA VAL A 71 16.64 -0.23 8.25
C VAL A 71 17.52 0.96 8.62
N TRP A 72 17.32 1.53 9.81
CA TRP A 72 18.15 2.62 10.33
C TRP A 72 19.58 2.15 10.62
N ALA A 73 19.73 1.01 11.30
CA ALA A 73 21.03 0.43 11.58
C ALA A 73 21.80 0.15 10.27
N GLY A 74 21.13 -0.44 9.27
CA GLY A 74 21.73 -0.71 7.96
C GLY A 74 22.16 0.56 7.24
N ALA A 75 21.28 1.55 7.13
CA ALA A 75 21.59 2.81 6.47
C ALA A 75 22.75 3.55 7.15
N LEU A 76 22.78 3.61 8.49
CA LEU A 76 23.84 4.28 9.23
C LEU A 76 25.18 3.53 9.08
N VAL A 77 25.18 2.21 9.24
CA VAL A 77 26.40 1.41 9.10
C VAL A 77 26.98 1.56 7.70
N LEU A 78 26.15 1.48 6.66
CA LEU A 78 26.60 1.70 5.28
C LEU A 78 27.13 3.13 5.08
N SER A 79 26.41 4.14 5.59
CA SER A 79 26.83 5.54 5.48
C SER A 79 28.20 5.80 6.12
N PHE A 80 28.43 5.27 7.33
CA PHE A 80 29.72 5.42 8.01
C PHE A 80 30.84 4.62 7.35
N ARG A 81 30.56 3.39 6.90
CA ARG A 81 31.56 2.52 6.26
C ARG A 81 32.02 3.02 4.90
N LEU A 82 31.10 3.55 4.10
CA LEU A 82 31.36 3.90 2.70
C LEU A 82 31.73 5.36 2.50
N PHE A 83 31.25 6.25 3.38
CA PHE A 83 31.36 7.70 3.19
C PHE A 83 31.91 8.43 4.42
N GLY A 84 32.09 7.77 5.57
CA GLY A 84 32.49 8.44 6.82
C GLY A 84 31.32 9.08 7.59
N GLY A 85 30.09 8.97 7.08
CA GLY A 85 28.87 9.36 7.77
C GLY A 85 27.77 9.87 6.83
N PRO A 86 26.53 10.06 7.33
CA PRO A 86 25.41 10.51 6.50
C PRO A 86 25.62 11.89 5.86
N LEU A 87 26.21 12.85 6.59
CA LEU A 87 26.45 14.20 6.07
C LEU A 87 27.46 14.20 4.92
N GLU A 88 28.51 13.39 5.04
CA GLU A 88 29.54 13.26 4.01
C GLU A 88 29.00 12.53 2.78
N LEU A 89 28.12 11.53 2.96
CA LEU A 89 27.37 10.91 1.87
C LEU A 89 26.61 11.97 1.08
N TRP A 90 25.86 12.86 1.74
CA TRP A 90 25.14 13.95 1.05
C TRP A 90 26.07 14.94 0.34
N ALA A 91 27.21 15.29 0.95
CA ALA A 91 28.21 16.15 0.33
C ALA A 91 28.75 15.52 -0.96
N ARG A 92 29.03 14.21 -0.92
CA ARG A 92 29.52 13.45 -2.07
C ARG A 92 28.46 13.29 -3.15
N VAL A 93 27.21 12.99 -2.80
CA VAL A 93 26.08 12.97 -3.77
C VAL A 93 25.94 14.32 -4.45
N ARG A 94 26.06 15.44 -3.72
CA ARG A 94 26.00 16.77 -4.32
C ARG A 94 27.13 17.03 -5.31
N ALA A 95 28.32 16.49 -5.05
CA ALA A 95 29.49 16.69 -5.91
C ALA A 95 29.47 15.78 -7.15
N GLU A 96 29.14 14.50 -6.98
CA GLU A 96 29.25 13.49 -8.03
C GLU A 96 27.94 13.25 -8.80
N ARG A 97 26.79 13.38 -8.13
CA ARG A 97 25.45 13.09 -8.66
C ARG A 97 24.42 14.16 -8.26
N PRO A 98 24.64 15.45 -8.60
CA PRO A 98 23.68 16.51 -8.29
C PRO A 98 22.33 16.32 -8.99
N ASP A 99 22.28 15.52 -10.06
CA ASP A 99 21.05 15.10 -10.74
C ASP A 99 20.08 14.39 -9.79
N LEU A 100 20.57 13.60 -8.83
CA LEU A 100 19.73 12.91 -7.84
C LEU A 100 19.07 13.86 -6.82
N LEU A 101 19.54 15.10 -6.72
CA LEU A 101 19.07 16.10 -5.76
C LEU A 101 18.10 17.11 -6.38
N SER A 102 17.78 16.96 -7.67
CA SER A 102 16.92 17.89 -8.41
C SER A 102 15.84 17.14 -9.17
N LEU A 103 14.73 17.82 -9.46
CA LEU A 103 13.73 17.32 -10.40
C LEU A 103 14.09 17.82 -11.81
N PRO A 104 13.96 16.99 -12.87
CA PRO A 104 13.25 15.71 -12.92
C PRO A 104 14.08 14.47 -12.56
N GLY A 105 15.25 14.65 -11.94
CA GLY A 105 16.15 13.56 -11.61
C GLY A 105 16.93 13.05 -12.83
N PRO A 106 17.72 11.97 -12.66
CA PRO A 106 18.30 11.24 -13.78
C PRO A 106 17.20 10.78 -14.75
N GLU A 107 17.55 10.73 -16.04
CA GLU A 107 16.68 10.24 -17.13
C GLU A 107 15.38 11.04 -17.36
N GLY A 108 15.15 12.13 -16.62
CA GLY A 108 13.99 13.00 -16.84
C GLY A 108 12.65 12.42 -16.35
N TYR A 109 12.68 11.37 -15.53
CA TYR A 109 11.47 10.63 -15.14
C TYR A 109 10.59 11.38 -14.13
N PHE A 110 11.16 12.01 -13.10
CA PHE A 110 10.39 12.68 -12.04
C PHE A 110 10.03 14.12 -12.40
N THR A 111 9.39 14.33 -13.55
CA THR A 111 8.84 15.66 -13.89
C THR A 111 7.92 16.16 -12.75
N PRO A 112 7.72 17.47 -12.58
CA PRO A 112 6.83 17.99 -11.54
C PRO A 112 5.42 17.36 -11.57
N GLY A 113 4.88 17.11 -12.77
CA GLY A 113 3.59 16.47 -12.96
C GLY A 113 3.57 14.98 -12.57
N ILE A 114 4.68 14.26 -12.79
CA ILE A 114 4.84 12.88 -12.32
C ILE A 114 4.96 12.85 -10.80
N TRP A 115 5.84 13.68 -10.24
CA TRP A 115 6.11 13.72 -8.80
C TRP A 115 4.86 14.06 -7.96
N ILE A 116 4.13 15.11 -8.35
CA ILE A 116 2.86 15.48 -7.71
C ILE A 116 1.84 14.34 -7.86
N GLY A 117 1.74 13.76 -9.06
CA GLY A 117 0.76 12.73 -9.33
C GLY A 117 1.02 11.40 -8.61
N MET A 118 2.29 11.00 -8.45
CA MET A 118 2.69 9.89 -7.60
C MET A 118 2.37 10.19 -6.12
N THR A 119 2.65 11.41 -5.67
CA THR A 119 2.33 11.85 -4.29
C THR A 119 0.84 11.72 -4.01
N VAL A 120 -0.03 12.16 -4.91
CA VAL A 120 -1.49 12.03 -4.77
C VAL A 120 -1.91 10.55 -4.80
N ALA A 121 -1.38 9.77 -5.74
CA ALA A 121 -1.70 8.35 -5.88
C ALA A 121 -1.32 7.54 -4.63
N LEU A 122 -0.13 7.75 -4.08
CA LEU A 122 0.36 7.02 -2.92
C LEU A 122 -0.29 7.53 -1.63
N SER A 123 -0.40 8.84 -1.44
CA SER A 123 -0.92 9.41 -0.18
C SER A 123 -2.40 9.12 0.02
N PHE A 124 -3.24 9.37 -1.01
CA PHE A 124 -4.68 9.16 -0.88
C PHE A 124 -5.09 7.74 -1.28
N GLY A 125 -4.43 7.16 -2.29
CA GLY A 125 -4.77 5.83 -2.77
C GLY A 125 -4.49 4.74 -1.75
N ILE A 126 -3.36 4.79 -1.03
CA ILE A 126 -3.04 3.78 0.00
C ILE A 126 -4.02 3.85 1.18
N ILE A 127 -4.41 5.05 1.62
CA ILE A 127 -5.37 5.22 2.73
C ILE A 127 -6.73 4.59 2.41
N LEU A 128 -7.16 4.65 1.15
CA LEU A 128 -8.42 4.06 0.68
C LEU A 128 -8.38 2.53 0.50
N GLN A 129 -7.22 1.91 0.70
CA GLN A 129 -7.11 0.45 0.62
C GLN A 129 -7.64 -0.22 1.90
N PRO A 130 -8.21 -1.43 1.79
CA PRO A 130 -9.01 -2.03 2.84
C PRO A 130 -8.16 -2.46 4.04
N HIS A 131 -6.90 -2.82 3.82
CA HIS A 131 -5.96 -3.19 4.88
C HIS A 131 -5.60 -2.03 5.80
N ILE A 132 -5.65 -0.78 5.31
CA ILE A 132 -5.51 0.42 6.13
C ILE A 132 -6.84 0.71 6.84
N MET A 133 -7.95 0.70 6.10
CA MET A 133 -9.27 1.04 6.67
C MET A 133 -9.69 0.10 7.81
N ILE A 134 -9.44 -1.20 7.70
CA ILE A 134 -9.76 -2.19 8.75
C ILE A 134 -9.04 -1.87 10.07
N ARG A 135 -7.83 -1.29 10.03
CA ARG A 135 -7.10 -0.92 11.24
C ARG A 135 -7.78 0.24 11.98
N TYR A 136 -8.42 1.17 11.27
CA TYR A 136 -9.21 2.24 11.90
C TYR A 136 -10.44 1.69 12.62
N TYR A 137 -11.10 0.67 12.06
CA TYR A 137 -12.25 0.01 12.70
C TYR A 137 -11.87 -0.80 13.95
N SER A 138 -10.60 -1.19 14.09
CA SER A 138 -10.10 -1.86 15.30
C SER A 138 -9.68 -0.92 16.43
N ALA A 139 -9.74 0.39 16.22
CA ALA A 139 -9.36 1.36 17.25
C ALA A 139 -10.37 1.37 18.40
N VAL A 140 -9.85 1.27 19.63
CA VAL A 140 -10.68 1.14 20.85
C VAL A 140 -11.24 2.46 21.38
N SER A 141 -10.81 3.61 20.86
CA SER A 141 -11.31 4.92 21.26
C SER A 141 -10.91 6.02 20.28
N GLY A 142 -11.67 7.13 20.29
CA GLY A 142 -11.33 8.32 19.50
C GLY A 142 -9.96 8.93 19.83
N ARG A 143 -9.51 8.81 21.10
CA ARG A 143 -8.14 9.19 21.51
C ARG A 143 -7.08 8.35 20.79
N THR A 144 -7.32 7.05 20.64
CA THR A 144 -6.42 6.13 19.92
C THR A 144 -6.32 6.53 18.46
N ILE A 145 -7.44 6.90 17.82
CA ILE A 145 -7.45 7.37 16.43
C ILE A 145 -6.63 8.67 16.27
N LYS A 146 -6.77 9.63 17.21
CA LYS A 146 -5.98 10.87 17.19
C LYS A 146 -4.47 10.60 17.30
N TRP A 147 -4.08 9.71 18.21
CA TRP A 147 -2.68 9.29 18.36
C TRP A 147 -2.15 8.58 17.13
N LEU A 148 -2.95 7.69 16.53
CA LEU A 148 -2.60 7.01 15.29
C LEU A 148 -2.36 8.02 14.16
N GLY A 149 -3.25 9.02 14.04
CA GLY A 149 -3.13 10.09 13.05
C GLY A 149 -1.88 10.97 13.22
N ALA A 150 -1.44 11.22 14.46
CA ALA A 150 -0.24 12.02 14.74
C ALA A 150 1.07 11.22 14.62
N THR A 151 1.08 9.96 15.06
CA THR A 151 2.30 9.14 15.14
C THR A 151 2.65 8.46 13.83
N THR A 152 1.66 8.07 13.03
CA THR A 152 1.90 7.39 11.75
C THR A 152 2.72 8.24 10.78
N PRO A 153 2.43 9.55 10.57
CA PRO A 153 3.26 10.38 9.71
C PRO A 153 4.68 10.54 10.23
N ILE A 154 4.87 10.71 11.55
CA ILE A 154 6.20 10.82 12.16
C ILE A 154 7.02 9.55 11.89
N PHE A 155 6.42 8.38 12.13
CA PHE A 155 7.04 7.09 11.88
C PHE A 155 7.41 6.87 10.40
N LEU A 156 6.52 7.25 9.47
CA LEU A 156 6.78 7.08 8.04
C LEU A 156 7.82 8.08 7.52
N MET A 157 7.76 9.35 7.96
CA MET A 157 8.72 10.37 7.56
C MET A 157 10.15 10.00 7.96
N THR A 158 10.34 9.43 9.14
CA THR A 158 11.66 9.01 9.58
C THR A 158 12.17 7.79 8.80
N LEU A 159 11.30 6.90 8.31
CA LEU A 159 11.69 5.76 7.47
C LEU A 159 12.17 6.14 6.07
N TYR A 160 11.76 7.29 5.53
CA TYR A 160 12.26 7.75 4.24
C TYR A 160 13.71 8.22 4.27
N ILE A 161 14.22 8.65 5.43
CA ILE A 161 15.62 9.08 5.60
C ILE A 161 16.60 7.93 5.31
N PRO A 162 16.54 6.77 6.00
CA PRO A 162 17.46 5.66 5.74
C PRO A 162 17.30 5.10 4.31
N ALA A 163 16.08 5.08 3.76
CA ALA A 163 15.85 4.69 2.38
C ALA A 163 16.58 5.62 1.39
N ALA A 164 16.52 6.94 1.61
CA ALA A 164 17.25 7.91 0.79
C ALA A 164 18.78 7.74 0.92
N LEU A 165 19.30 7.57 2.15
CA LEU A 165 20.73 7.32 2.39
C LEU A 165 21.22 6.09 1.62
N VAL A 166 20.49 4.98 1.72
CA VAL A 166 20.81 3.73 1.02
C VAL A 166 20.71 3.91 -0.49
N GLY A 167 19.63 4.51 -0.99
CA GLY A 167 19.39 4.69 -2.42
C GLY A 167 20.44 5.56 -3.09
N MET A 168 20.74 6.75 -2.55
CA MET A 168 21.72 7.65 -3.15
C MET A 168 23.17 7.18 -2.94
N GLY A 169 23.48 6.64 -1.76
CA GLY A 169 24.79 6.03 -1.52
C GLY A 169 25.02 4.84 -2.46
N GLY A 170 23.98 4.04 -2.68
CA GLY A 170 23.97 2.95 -3.65
C GLY A 170 24.18 3.43 -5.09
N ALA A 171 23.54 4.52 -5.49
CA ALA A 171 23.70 5.07 -6.84
C ALA A 171 25.13 5.58 -7.14
N ILE A 172 25.93 5.90 -6.12
CA ILE A 172 27.36 6.22 -6.27
C ILE A 172 28.20 4.95 -6.32
N VAL A 173 27.93 4.00 -5.43
CA VAL A 173 28.80 2.83 -5.21
C VAL A 173 28.53 1.70 -6.21
N LEU A 174 27.28 1.56 -6.65
CA LEU A 174 26.79 0.53 -7.57
C LEU A 174 25.92 1.17 -8.67
N PRO A 175 26.47 2.04 -9.54
CA PRO A 175 25.71 2.80 -10.54
C PRO A 175 25.06 1.91 -11.62
N ASP A 176 25.68 0.78 -11.96
CA ASP A 176 25.25 -0.11 -13.05
C ASP A 176 24.47 -1.35 -12.55
N LEU A 177 23.80 -1.24 -11.39
CA LEU A 177 23.03 -2.35 -10.84
C LEU A 177 21.83 -2.69 -11.74
N ALA A 178 21.82 -3.91 -12.29
CA ALA A 178 20.80 -4.35 -13.23
C ALA A 178 19.37 -4.32 -12.64
N VAL A 179 19.23 -4.61 -11.35
CA VAL A 179 17.95 -4.55 -10.62
C VAL A 179 18.08 -3.57 -9.46
N PRO A 180 17.73 -2.28 -9.64
CA PRO A 180 17.80 -1.26 -8.60
C PRO A 180 17.11 -1.61 -7.28
N ASP A 181 16.03 -2.39 -7.30
CA ASP A 181 15.34 -2.84 -6.07
C ASP A 181 16.22 -3.76 -5.18
N GLN A 182 17.32 -4.30 -5.71
CA GLN A 182 18.30 -5.10 -4.96
C GLN A 182 19.38 -4.25 -4.30
N ILE A 183 19.35 -2.93 -4.43
CA ILE A 183 20.46 -2.06 -3.98
C ILE A 183 20.78 -2.22 -2.49
N PHE A 184 19.74 -2.31 -1.65
CA PHE A 184 19.94 -2.43 -0.21
C PHE A 184 20.58 -3.76 0.21
N PRO A 185 20.04 -4.93 -0.18
CA PRO A 185 20.69 -6.19 0.15
C PRO A 185 22.10 -6.32 -0.48
N GLU A 186 22.32 -5.82 -1.70
CA GLU A 186 23.64 -5.83 -2.34
C GLU A 186 24.67 -5.04 -1.54
N LEU A 187 24.33 -3.82 -1.11
CA LEU A 187 25.23 -3.01 -0.29
C LEU A 187 25.56 -3.69 1.03
N LEU A 188 24.58 -4.32 1.68
CA LEU A 188 24.81 -5.02 2.95
C LEU A 188 25.70 -6.25 2.78
N VAL A 189 25.47 -7.07 1.76
CA VAL A 189 26.29 -8.26 1.49
C VAL A 189 27.74 -7.89 1.18
N ARG A 190 27.96 -6.81 0.43
CA ARG A 190 29.30 -6.38 0.02
C ARG A 190 30.07 -5.62 1.11
N TYR A 191 29.38 -4.81 1.93
CA TYR A 191 30.04 -3.80 2.77
C TYR A 191 29.72 -3.90 4.26
N ALA A 192 28.75 -4.72 4.68
CA ALA A 192 28.42 -4.92 6.09
C ALA A 192 28.85 -6.33 6.59
N PRO A 193 29.11 -6.49 7.90
CA PRO A 193 29.40 -7.81 8.47
C PRO A 193 28.23 -8.78 8.30
N ALA A 194 28.52 -10.04 7.96
CA ALA A 194 27.50 -11.03 7.65
C ALA A 194 26.40 -11.21 8.71
N TRP A 195 26.77 -11.19 10.00
CA TRP A 195 25.79 -11.31 11.09
C TRP A 195 24.80 -10.13 11.12
N LEU A 196 25.29 -8.92 10.82
CA LEU A 196 24.48 -7.71 10.80
C LEU A 196 23.62 -7.67 9.54
N THR A 197 24.18 -8.06 8.40
CA THR A 197 23.43 -8.24 7.14
C THR A 197 22.25 -9.18 7.34
N GLY A 198 22.46 -10.34 7.96
CA GLY A 198 21.38 -11.29 8.28
C GLY A 198 20.28 -10.68 9.15
N LEU A 199 20.65 -9.94 10.20
CA LEU A 199 19.69 -9.26 11.07
C LEU A 199 18.87 -8.19 10.31
N ILE A 200 19.53 -7.38 9.49
CA ILE A 200 18.87 -6.30 8.75
C ILE A 200 17.94 -6.88 7.68
N LEU A 201 18.38 -7.89 6.94
CA LEU A 201 17.58 -8.55 5.90
C LEU A 201 16.41 -9.34 6.51
N ALA A 202 16.56 -9.89 7.71
CA ALA A 202 15.42 -10.42 8.46
C ALA A 202 14.41 -9.31 8.80
N GLY A 203 14.86 -8.10 9.13
CA GLY A 203 14.00 -6.93 9.33
C GLY A 203 13.27 -6.50 8.08
N ALA A 204 13.94 -6.46 6.92
CA ALA A 204 13.32 -6.18 5.63
C ALA A 204 12.30 -7.27 5.23
N THR A 205 12.61 -8.53 5.52
CA THR A 205 11.69 -9.67 5.31
C THR A 205 10.45 -9.53 6.19
N ALA A 206 10.62 -9.21 7.47
CA ALA A 206 9.54 -8.95 8.41
C ALA A 206 8.63 -7.79 7.97
N ALA A 207 9.21 -6.73 7.42
CA ALA A 207 8.46 -5.61 6.83
C ALA A 207 7.56 -6.06 5.67
N ALA A 208 8.14 -6.82 4.74
CA ALA A 208 7.41 -7.29 3.57
C ALA A 208 6.26 -8.24 3.98
N MET A 209 6.53 -9.14 4.93
CA MET A 209 5.57 -10.11 5.46
C MET A 209 4.39 -9.44 6.19
N SER A 210 4.63 -8.53 7.14
CA SER A 210 3.55 -7.84 7.88
C SER A 210 2.56 -7.08 6.96
N THR A 211 3.10 -6.50 5.88
CA THR A 211 2.28 -5.83 4.86
C THR A 211 1.50 -6.84 4.03
N LEU A 212 2.16 -7.93 3.58
CA LEU A 212 1.53 -9.01 2.83
C LEU A 212 0.37 -9.62 3.61
N ASP A 213 0.55 -9.92 4.90
CA ASP A 213 -0.48 -10.48 5.77
C ASP A 213 -1.68 -9.56 5.90
N SER A 214 -1.44 -8.27 6.12
CA SER A 214 -2.48 -7.27 6.27
C SER A 214 -3.35 -7.18 5.02
N ILE A 215 -2.72 -7.22 3.84
CA ILE A 215 -3.44 -7.15 2.56
C ILE A 215 -4.19 -8.45 2.28
N LEU A 216 -3.57 -9.61 2.50
CA LEU A 216 -4.22 -10.91 2.34
C LEU A 216 -5.42 -11.04 3.27
N HIS A 217 -5.27 -10.68 4.54
CA HIS A 217 -6.34 -10.70 5.52
C HIS A 217 -7.49 -9.76 5.14
N ALA A 218 -7.17 -8.55 4.70
CA ALA A 218 -8.18 -7.59 4.25
C ALA A 218 -8.94 -8.07 3.02
N ASN A 219 -8.23 -8.59 2.02
CA ASN A 219 -8.84 -9.13 0.81
C ASN A 219 -9.67 -10.37 1.11
N MET A 220 -9.18 -11.27 1.97
CA MET A 220 -9.93 -12.41 2.47
C MET A 220 -11.25 -11.97 3.10
N THR A 221 -11.22 -10.98 3.99
CA THR A 221 -12.39 -10.46 4.68
C THR A 221 -13.39 -9.84 3.70
N VAL A 222 -12.93 -8.97 2.81
CA VAL A 222 -13.76 -8.29 1.81
C VAL A 222 -14.40 -9.29 0.84
N LEU A 223 -13.63 -10.24 0.30
CA LEU A 223 -14.15 -11.23 -0.63
C LEU A 223 -15.10 -12.23 0.04
N THR A 224 -14.81 -12.63 1.28
CA THR A 224 -15.68 -13.57 2.00
C THR A 224 -16.99 -12.90 2.40
N ARG A 225 -16.95 -11.72 3.05
CA ARG A 225 -18.15 -11.07 3.59
C ARG A 225 -18.93 -10.31 2.54
N ASP A 226 -18.25 -9.48 1.74
CA ASP A 226 -18.93 -8.52 0.87
C ASP A 226 -19.29 -9.11 -0.49
N VAL A 227 -18.67 -10.23 -0.89
CA VAL A 227 -18.93 -10.92 -2.16
C VAL A 227 -19.57 -12.29 -1.92
N TYR A 228 -18.85 -13.21 -1.27
CA TYR A 228 -19.29 -14.61 -1.17
C TYR A 228 -20.52 -14.79 -0.27
N GLN A 229 -20.46 -14.34 0.98
CA GLN A 229 -21.57 -14.42 1.92
C GLN A 229 -22.78 -13.61 1.42
N ARG A 230 -22.55 -12.42 0.86
CA ARG A 230 -23.63 -11.54 0.44
C ARG A 230 -24.38 -12.02 -0.79
N TYR A 231 -23.69 -12.61 -1.78
CA TYR A 231 -24.28 -12.89 -3.09
C TYR A 231 -24.24 -14.35 -3.52
N ILE A 232 -23.37 -15.19 -2.96
CA ILE A 232 -23.17 -16.59 -3.41
C ILE A 232 -23.82 -17.56 -2.44
N ALA A 233 -23.52 -17.44 -1.15
CA ALA A 233 -24.03 -18.34 -0.12
C ALA A 233 -24.34 -17.57 1.17
N PRO A 234 -25.49 -16.88 1.23
CA PRO A 234 -25.98 -16.30 2.48
C PRO A 234 -26.31 -17.41 3.50
N ASP A 235 -26.30 -17.04 4.78
CA ASP A 235 -26.81 -17.86 5.90
C ASP A 235 -26.12 -19.23 6.14
N ARG A 236 -24.85 -19.35 5.77
CA ARG A 236 -24.00 -20.48 6.18
C ARG A 236 -23.47 -20.34 7.61
N GLU A 237 -23.09 -21.47 8.20
CA GLU A 237 -22.44 -21.52 9.52
C GLU A 237 -21.11 -20.74 9.51
N PRO A 238 -20.71 -20.06 10.61
CA PRO A 238 -19.44 -19.34 10.70
C PRO A 238 -18.21 -20.13 10.24
N GLY A 239 -18.16 -21.44 10.53
CA GLY A 239 -17.05 -22.31 10.11
C GLY A 239 -16.90 -22.42 8.59
N HIS A 240 -17.98 -22.31 7.82
CA HIS A 240 -17.96 -22.32 6.36
C HIS A 240 -17.17 -21.12 5.82
N TYR A 241 -17.44 -19.92 6.33
CA TYR A 241 -16.78 -18.69 5.89
C TYR A 241 -15.29 -18.67 6.24
N VAL A 242 -14.90 -19.32 7.35
CA VAL A 242 -13.48 -19.49 7.69
C VAL A 242 -12.75 -20.32 6.62
N TRP A 243 -13.34 -21.42 6.18
CA TRP A 243 -12.75 -22.26 5.13
C TRP A 243 -12.71 -21.56 3.76
N VAL A 244 -13.77 -20.84 3.40
CA VAL A 244 -13.79 -20.01 2.19
C VAL A 244 -12.70 -18.94 2.24
N GLY A 245 -12.54 -18.27 3.38
CA GLY A 245 -11.48 -17.28 3.58
C GLY A 245 -10.09 -17.87 3.40
N ARG A 246 -9.82 -19.04 4.00
CA ARG A 246 -8.55 -19.76 3.81
C ARG A 246 -8.29 -20.12 2.35
N GLY A 247 -9.32 -20.57 1.62
CA GLY A 247 -9.23 -20.82 0.19
C GLY A 247 -8.89 -19.57 -0.63
N ILE A 248 -9.50 -18.42 -0.30
CA ILE A 248 -9.20 -17.13 -0.93
C ILE A 248 -7.75 -16.73 -0.69
N VAL A 249 -7.24 -16.85 0.54
CA VAL A 249 -5.84 -16.55 0.87
C VAL A 249 -4.90 -17.41 0.04
N LEU A 250 -5.12 -18.72 -0.04
CA LEU A 250 -4.31 -19.63 -0.86
C LEU A 250 -4.31 -19.23 -2.34
N GLY A 251 -5.49 -18.90 -2.89
CA GLY A 251 -5.60 -18.39 -4.26
C GLY A 251 -4.81 -17.10 -4.49
N LEU A 252 -4.89 -16.15 -3.55
CA LEU A 252 -4.15 -14.89 -3.63
C LEU A 252 -2.64 -15.09 -3.53
N LEU A 253 -2.15 -16.03 -2.71
CA LEU A 253 -0.71 -16.38 -2.64
C LEU A 253 -0.21 -16.99 -3.95
N VAL A 254 -1.01 -17.84 -4.60
CA VAL A 254 -0.67 -18.40 -5.92
C VAL A 254 -0.58 -17.28 -6.97
N ILE A 255 -1.56 -16.36 -6.97
CA ILE A 255 -1.53 -15.20 -7.87
C ILE A 255 -0.30 -14.33 -7.57
N ALA A 256 -0.01 -14.07 -6.30
CA ALA A 256 1.17 -13.31 -5.86
C ALA A 256 2.45 -13.89 -6.45
N TYR A 257 2.64 -15.20 -6.29
CA TYR A 257 3.80 -15.93 -6.75
C TYR A 257 3.93 -15.90 -8.29
N VAL A 258 2.83 -16.19 -8.99
CA VAL A 258 2.83 -16.20 -10.46
C VAL A 258 3.16 -14.81 -11.00
N LEU A 259 2.53 -13.76 -10.46
CA LEU A 259 2.82 -12.40 -10.88
C LEU A 259 4.26 -11.99 -10.52
N SER A 260 4.75 -12.31 -9.32
CA SER A 260 6.11 -11.94 -8.92
C SER A 260 7.20 -12.51 -9.83
N VAL A 261 6.98 -13.72 -10.36
CA VAL A 261 7.93 -14.43 -11.24
C VAL A 261 7.75 -14.07 -12.73
N ARG A 262 6.56 -13.64 -13.15
CA ARG A 262 6.24 -13.38 -14.57
C ARG A 262 6.34 -11.92 -14.97
N THR A 263 6.15 -10.99 -14.05
CA THR A 263 6.16 -9.56 -14.35
C THR A 263 7.21 -8.85 -13.51
N PHE A 264 8.23 -8.32 -14.17
CA PHE A 264 9.28 -7.52 -13.55
C PHE A 264 9.02 -6.04 -13.80
N GLY A 265 9.05 -5.25 -12.75
CA GLY A 265 8.96 -3.80 -12.80
C GLY A 265 9.43 -3.24 -11.47
N PHE A 266 9.82 -1.97 -11.45
CA PHE A 266 10.23 -1.33 -10.21
C PHE A 266 9.11 -1.43 -9.17
N LEU A 267 9.47 -1.88 -7.96
CA LEU A 267 8.50 -2.07 -6.88
C LEU A 267 7.67 -0.80 -6.65
N VAL A 268 8.31 0.37 -6.71
CA VAL A 268 7.64 1.67 -6.56
C VAL A 268 6.58 1.94 -7.63
N THR A 269 6.80 1.52 -8.88
CA THR A 269 5.85 1.73 -9.98
C THR A 269 4.60 0.87 -9.78
N LEU A 270 4.77 -0.38 -9.36
CA LEU A 270 3.65 -1.29 -9.09
C LEU A 270 2.82 -0.82 -7.88
N VAL A 271 3.46 -0.36 -6.81
CA VAL A 271 2.74 0.22 -5.65
C VAL A 271 2.00 1.49 -6.06
N THR A 272 2.61 2.33 -6.89
CA THR A 272 1.98 3.56 -7.38
C THR A 272 0.75 3.24 -8.22
N LEU A 273 0.79 2.19 -9.05
CA LEU A 273 -0.37 1.71 -9.80
C LEU A 273 -1.47 1.19 -8.88
N SER A 274 -1.12 0.41 -7.85
CA SER A 274 -2.07 -0.01 -6.82
C SER A 274 -2.74 1.20 -6.15
N GLY A 275 -1.96 2.20 -5.78
CA GLY A 275 -2.46 3.46 -5.20
C GLY A 275 -3.39 4.21 -6.15
N ALA A 276 -2.99 4.40 -7.41
CA ALA A 276 -3.78 5.11 -8.42
C ALA A 276 -5.13 4.46 -8.72
N GLY A 277 -5.20 3.13 -8.68
CA GLY A 277 -6.45 2.40 -8.82
C GLY A 277 -7.35 2.50 -7.59
N ALA A 278 -6.79 2.38 -6.39
CA ALA A 278 -7.53 2.58 -5.14
C ALA A 278 -8.03 4.04 -4.99
N LEU A 279 -7.28 5.01 -5.52
CA LEU A 279 -7.65 6.43 -5.56
C LEU A 279 -9.01 6.65 -6.26
N GLN A 280 -9.42 5.76 -7.19
CA GLN A 280 -10.71 5.88 -7.86
C GLN A 280 -11.91 5.71 -6.93
N LEU A 281 -11.70 5.20 -5.72
CA LEU A 281 -12.72 5.13 -4.67
C LEU A 281 -12.95 6.47 -3.95
N LEU A 282 -12.08 7.46 -4.18
CA LEU A 282 -12.09 8.74 -3.46
C LEU A 282 -13.39 9.53 -3.66
N PRO A 283 -13.96 9.70 -4.88
CA PRO A 283 -15.19 10.49 -5.05
C PRO A 283 -16.36 9.87 -4.27
N GLY A 284 -16.50 8.54 -4.31
CA GLY A 284 -17.51 7.83 -3.55
C GLY A 284 -17.32 7.98 -2.04
N THR A 285 -16.07 7.89 -1.56
CA THR A 285 -15.74 8.04 -0.14
C THR A 285 -16.02 9.46 0.34
N LEU A 286 -15.59 10.49 -0.40
CA LEU A 286 -15.86 11.88 -0.07
C LEU A 286 -17.36 12.21 -0.14
N GLY A 287 -18.08 11.68 -1.12
CA GLY A 287 -19.52 11.87 -1.22
C GLY A 287 -20.30 11.29 -0.04
N VAL A 288 -19.76 10.26 0.60
CA VAL A 288 -20.34 9.62 1.80
C VAL A 288 -19.86 10.28 3.09
N CYS A 289 -18.64 10.80 3.16
CA CYS A 289 -18.13 11.45 4.38
C CYS A 289 -18.54 12.93 4.48
N TYR A 290 -18.67 13.61 3.34
CA TYR A 290 -18.96 15.04 3.23
C TYR A 290 -20.16 15.25 2.30
N PRO A 291 -21.39 15.08 2.82
CA PRO A 291 -22.58 15.19 2.02
C PRO A 291 -22.71 16.65 1.60
N THR A 292 -22.69 16.89 0.29
CA THR A 292 -22.99 18.21 -0.25
C THR A 292 -24.50 18.34 -0.46
N ARG A 293 -24.96 19.56 -0.74
CA ARG A 293 -26.38 19.83 -1.09
C ARG A 293 -26.92 18.93 -2.21
N ARG A 294 -26.04 18.36 -3.04
CA ARG A 294 -26.36 17.34 -4.04
C ARG A 294 -25.44 16.13 -3.85
N PRO A 295 -25.85 15.13 -3.06
CA PRO A 295 -25.03 13.94 -2.82
C PRO A 295 -24.77 13.18 -4.12
N PHE A 296 -23.61 12.53 -4.20
CA PHE A 296 -23.29 11.67 -5.34
C PHE A 296 -24.20 10.44 -5.38
N THR A 297 -24.60 10.07 -6.58
CA THR A 297 -25.50 8.92 -6.79
C THR A 297 -24.69 7.64 -7.01
N LYS A 298 -25.31 6.49 -6.75
CA LYS A 298 -24.71 5.17 -7.05
C LYS A 298 -24.25 5.09 -8.50
N SER A 299 -25.10 5.52 -9.44
CA SER A 299 -24.79 5.51 -10.87
C SER A 299 -23.64 6.46 -11.20
N GLY A 300 -23.60 7.64 -10.58
CA GLY A 300 -22.51 8.61 -10.75
C GLY A 300 -21.16 8.05 -10.29
N VAL A 301 -21.11 7.50 -9.08
CA VAL A 301 -19.88 6.91 -8.53
C VAL A 301 -19.39 5.74 -9.39
N LEU A 302 -20.29 4.83 -9.81
CA LEU A 302 -19.90 3.69 -10.64
C LEU A 302 -19.42 4.11 -12.04
N ALA A 303 -20.11 5.06 -12.68
CA ALA A 303 -19.68 5.61 -13.97
C ALA A 303 -18.34 6.33 -13.86
N GLY A 304 -18.15 7.12 -12.80
CA GLY A 304 -16.90 7.81 -12.50
C GLY A 304 -15.74 6.83 -12.33
N ILE A 305 -15.91 5.76 -11.54
CA ILE A 305 -14.90 4.70 -11.38
C ILE A 305 -14.57 4.06 -12.73
N GLY A 306 -15.58 3.69 -13.53
CA GLY A 306 -15.37 3.06 -14.83
C GLY A 306 -14.56 3.94 -15.79
N VAL A 307 -14.91 5.23 -15.89
CA VAL A 307 -14.18 6.18 -16.73
C VAL A 307 -12.79 6.46 -16.16
N GLY A 308 -12.66 6.65 -14.84
CA GLY A 308 -11.39 6.86 -14.17
C GLY A 308 -10.41 5.72 -14.43
N LEU A 309 -10.84 4.47 -14.28
CA LEU A 309 -10.01 3.30 -14.57
C LEU A 309 -9.65 3.17 -16.06
N THR A 310 -10.57 3.54 -16.95
CA THR A 310 -10.29 3.58 -18.40
C THR A 310 -9.22 4.62 -18.73
N VAL A 311 -9.35 5.84 -18.18
CA VAL A 311 -8.36 6.90 -18.36
C VAL A 311 -7.02 6.52 -17.72
N LEU A 312 -7.03 5.84 -16.57
CA LEU A 312 -5.83 5.33 -15.93
C LEU A 312 -5.10 4.34 -16.86
N TYR A 313 -5.83 3.38 -17.44
CA TYR A 313 -5.27 2.46 -18.42
C TYR A 313 -4.69 3.18 -19.64
N LEU A 314 -5.44 4.12 -20.24
CA LEU A 314 -4.98 4.88 -21.41
C LEU A 314 -3.72 5.70 -21.12
N THR A 315 -3.65 6.35 -19.96
CA THR A 315 -2.52 7.22 -19.56
C THR A 315 -1.31 6.47 -19.02
N LEU A 316 -1.42 5.14 -18.88
CA LEU A 316 -0.30 4.27 -18.50
C LEU A 316 0.19 3.42 -19.66
N VAL A 317 -0.72 2.89 -20.48
CA VAL A 317 -0.39 1.88 -21.50
C VAL A 317 -0.34 2.49 -22.90
N THR A 318 -1.29 3.36 -23.25
CA THR A 318 -1.42 3.87 -24.63
C THR A 318 -0.70 5.20 -24.83
N PHE A 319 -0.85 6.11 -23.87
CA PHE A 319 -0.25 7.46 -23.87
C PHE A 319 0.42 7.70 -22.51
N PRO A 320 1.54 6.99 -22.22
CA PRO A 320 2.20 7.07 -20.94
C PRO A 320 2.58 8.52 -20.61
N HIS A 321 2.22 8.96 -19.41
CA HIS A 321 2.53 10.29 -18.89
C HIS A 321 2.13 11.44 -19.84
N ALA A 322 0.92 11.36 -20.40
CA ALA A 322 0.38 12.41 -21.26
C ALA A 322 0.56 13.80 -20.62
N LEU A 323 1.19 14.72 -21.38
CA LEU A 323 1.55 16.08 -20.95
C LEU A 323 2.53 16.13 -19.76
N GLY A 324 3.31 15.08 -19.52
CA GLY A 324 4.26 14.99 -18.40
C GLY A 324 3.59 14.85 -17.04
N ILE A 325 2.32 14.46 -16.99
CA ILE A 325 1.52 14.32 -15.77
C ILE A 325 1.25 12.84 -15.51
N HIS A 326 1.34 12.43 -14.24
CA HIS A 326 1.03 11.05 -13.85
C HIS A 326 -0.43 10.68 -14.18
N GLY A 327 -0.65 9.46 -14.68
CA GLY A 327 -1.99 8.96 -15.04
C GLY A 327 -3.00 8.96 -13.89
N ALA A 328 -2.54 8.93 -12.64
CA ALA A 328 -3.39 9.07 -11.46
C ALA A 328 -4.16 10.40 -11.42
N ILE A 329 -3.55 11.50 -11.87
CA ILE A 329 -4.19 12.83 -11.88
C ILE A 329 -5.27 12.90 -12.96
N TRP A 330 -4.95 12.45 -14.17
CA TRP A 330 -5.92 12.41 -15.27
C TRP A 330 -7.12 11.51 -14.96
N SER A 331 -6.85 10.32 -14.42
CA SER A 331 -7.89 9.36 -14.04
C SER A 331 -8.79 9.89 -12.94
N ILE A 332 -8.24 10.45 -11.86
CA ILE A 332 -9.07 10.96 -10.76
C ILE A 332 -9.87 12.20 -11.17
N ALA A 333 -9.29 13.08 -12.00
CA ALA A 333 -10.00 14.24 -12.54
C ALA A 333 -11.18 13.80 -13.41
N ALA A 334 -10.97 12.84 -14.32
CA ALA A 334 -12.03 12.28 -15.15
C ALA A 334 -13.12 11.58 -14.31
N ASN A 335 -12.72 10.84 -13.28
CA ASN A 335 -13.64 10.20 -12.35
C ASN A 335 -14.53 11.22 -11.62
N PHE A 336 -13.95 12.26 -11.00
CA PHE A 336 -14.72 13.33 -10.37
C PHE A 336 -15.67 14.02 -11.35
N ALA A 337 -15.18 14.38 -12.54
CA ALA A 337 -15.99 15.05 -13.55
C ALA A 337 -17.21 14.20 -13.94
N VAL A 338 -17.01 12.91 -14.27
CA VAL A 338 -18.10 12.00 -14.63
C VAL A 338 -19.01 11.72 -13.46
N CYS A 339 -18.46 11.52 -12.26
CA CYS A 339 -19.24 11.31 -11.04
C CYS A 339 -20.19 12.48 -10.77
N ILE A 340 -19.70 13.72 -10.89
CA ILE A 340 -20.51 14.93 -10.74
C ILE A 340 -21.56 14.99 -11.85
N ILE A 341 -21.16 14.91 -13.12
CA ILE A 341 -22.06 15.05 -14.27
C ILE A 341 -23.19 14.03 -14.21
N VAL A 342 -22.86 12.74 -14.03
CA VAL A 342 -23.88 11.68 -13.99
C VAL A 342 -24.76 11.81 -12.74
N SER A 343 -24.21 12.25 -11.60
CA SER A 343 -25.02 12.49 -10.38
C SER A 343 -26.03 13.62 -10.57
N LEU A 344 -25.77 14.60 -11.45
CA LEU A 344 -26.73 15.68 -11.77
C LEU A 344 -27.96 15.18 -12.53
N PHE A 345 -27.83 14.08 -13.28
CA PHE A 345 -28.90 13.53 -14.13
C PHE A 345 -29.51 12.24 -13.59
N THR A 346 -29.12 11.80 -12.39
CA THR A 346 -29.59 10.54 -11.81
C THR A 346 -30.26 10.75 -10.46
N LYS A 347 -31.07 9.77 -10.03
CA LYS A 347 -31.85 9.86 -8.80
C LYS A 347 -30.93 9.96 -7.58
N ALA A 348 -31.14 11.00 -6.78
CA ALA A 348 -30.44 11.18 -5.51
C ALA A 348 -30.74 10.02 -4.53
N PRO A 349 -29.80 9.69 -3.62
CA PRO A 349 -30.06 8.78 -2.50
C PRO A 349 -31.27 9.25 -1.67
N SER A 350 -32.00 8.31 -1.07
CA SER A 350 -33.11 8.65 -0.15
C SER A 350 -32.58 9.34 1.11
N GLU A 351 -33.40 10.20 1.73
CA GLU A 351 -33.07 10.83 3.02
C GLU A 351 -32.76 9.78 4.09
N GLU A 352 -33.47 8.65 4.10
CA GLU A 352 -33.17 7.50 4.98
C GLU A 352 -31.74 6.95 4.75
N THR A 353 -31.30 6.84 3.49
CA THR A 353 -29.96 6.35 3.17
C THR A 353 -28.88 7.33 3.64
N ILE A 354 -29.15 8.63 3.52
CA ILE A 354 -28.26 9.72 3.97
C ILE A 354 -28.23 9.74 5.50
N GLY A 355 -29.40 9.70 6.15
CA GLY A 355 -29.58 9.72 7.60
C GLY A 355 -28.91 8.53 8.30
N ARG A 356 -28.94 7.33 7.71
CA ARG A 356 -28.24 6.17 8.29
C ARG A 356 -26.74 6.38 8.47
N ILE A 357 -26.11 7.16 7.59
CA ILE A 357 -24.66 7.41 7.65
C ILE A 357 -24.38 8.71 8.39
N HIS A 358 -25.10 9.78 8.07
CA HIS A 358 -24.84 11.10 8.63
C HIS A 358 -25.47 11.35 9.98
N GLY A 359 -26.66 10.79 10.26
CA GLY A 359 -27.26 10.88 11.59
C GLY A 359 -26.35 10.25 12.65
N ALA A 360 -25.80 9.06 12.38
CA ALA A 360 -24.85 8.41 13.28
C ALA A 360 -23.54 9.19 13.47
N VAL A 361 -23.05 9.88 12.43
CA VAL A 361 -21.83 10.70 12.50
C VAL A 361 -22.08 12.03 13.22
N GLU A 362 -23.22 12.67 12.96
CA GLU A 362 -23.62 13.91 13.62
C GLU A 362 -23.96 13.68 15.10
N ASP A 363 -24.63 12.59 15.45
CA ASP A 363 -24.89 12.21 16.84
C ASP A 363 -23.59 11.88 17.60
N TYR A 364 -22.61 11.27 16.94
CA TYR A 364 -21.30 11.03 17.54
C TYR A 364 -20.47 12.32 17.75
N VAL A 365 -20.48 13.22 16.77
CA VAL A 365 -19.62 14.44 16.77
C VAL A 365 -20.26 15.59 17.55
N TYR A 366 -21.57 15.74 17.45
CA TYR A 366 -22.33 16.88 18.00
C TYR A 366 -23.42 16.49 19.01
N GLY A 367 -23.75 15.19 19.12
CA GLY A 367 -24.74 14.64 20.06
C GLY A 367 -24.13 14.03 21.33
N SER A 368 -24.64 12.87 21.76
CA SER A 368 -24.30 12.21 23.04
C SER A 368 -22.94 11.49 23.08
N GLY A 369 -22.14 11.59 22.01
CA GLY A 369 -20.83 10.94 21.95
C GLY A 369 -20.93 9.43 21.68
N GLU A 370 -20.23 8.60 22.47
CA GLU A 370 -20.19 7.14 22.26
C GLU A 370 -21.57 6.47 22.43
N GLU A 371 -22.44 6.97 23.31
CA GLU A 371 -23.77 6.40 23.56
C GLU A 371 -24.72 6.57 22.35
N GLY A 372 -24.68 7.70 21.66
CA GLY A 372 -25.50 7.96 20.47
C GLY A 372 -25.08 7.12 19.26
N LEU A 373 -23.79 6.83 19.11
CA LEU A 373 -23.28 5.96 18.06
C LEU A 373 -23.72 4.50 18.25
N GLU A 374 -23.71 3.99 19.49
CA GLU A 374 -24.18 2.63 19.78
C GLU A 374 -25.69 2.47 19.54
N GLU A 375 -26.48 3.49 19.83
CA GLU A 375 -27.93 3.50 19.62
C GLU A 375 -28.29 3.61 18.14
N ALA A 376 -27.62 4.51 17.39
CA ALA A 376 -27.81 4.69 15.95
C ALA A 376 -27.41 3.45 15.12
N LEU A 377 -26.35 2.72 15.52
CA LEU A 377 -25.91 1.50 14.83
C LEU A 377 -26.80 0.27 15.08
N ARG A 378 -27.66 0.31 16.11
CA ARG A 378 -28.62 -0.77 16.42
C ARG A 378 -29.96 -0.60 15.72
N SER A 379 -30.28 0.60 15.24
CA SER A 379 -31.45 0.93 14.42
C SER A 379 -31.15 0.80 12.93
#